data_AF-A0A4Z0NYP5-F1
#
_entry.id   AF-A0A4Z0NYP5-F1
#
_cell.length_a   1.000
_cell.length_b   1.000
_cell.length_c   1.000
_cell.angle_alpha   90.00
_cell.angle_beta   90.00
_cell.angle_gamma   90.00
#
_symmetry.space_group_name_H-M   'P 1'
#
loop_
_entity.id
_entity.type
_entity.pdbx_description
1 polymer ?
#
loop_
_entity_poly.entity_id
_entity_poly.type
_entity_poly.pdbx_seq_one_letter_code
_entity_poly.pdbx_strand_id
1 'polypeptide(L)'
;MATAHLVTPRVVQPGATMLARLTVLVRECTSRTVYRQLAARLLTLQCAALEDVLILLPGERFTPMQVLRTPPTRVSAPALAGAFWRLEQLRAVGVGDILVRDLPEDRVTRMVRHAQVSWAQRVSRMLEDRRLATLLVFMHALERTATDDILDLLDGLVSTLALRAENKLRSELLRCLGGLDKAAFMLHH
;
A
#
# COMPACT_ATOMS: atom_id res chain seq x y z
N MET A 1 27.71 5.60 20.52
CA MET A 1 28.50 6.84 20.32
C MET A 1 27.88 8.09 20.98
N ALA A 2 26.79 8.02 21.77
CA ALA A 2 26.17 9.22 22.36
C ALA A 2 26.62 9.59 23.80
N THR A 3 27.30 8.68 24.51
CA THR A 3 27.72 8.90 25.91
C THR A 3 29.01 9.71 26.04
N ALA A 4 29.84 9.80 24.99
CA ALA A 4 31.12 10.50 25.03
C ALA A 4 30.97 12.04 25.07
N HIS A 5 29.91 12.60 24.47
CA HIS A 5 29.70 14.06 24.42
C HIS A 5 29.18 14.67 25.73
N LEU A 6 28.73 13.86 26.69
CA LEU A 6 28.25 14.35 27.99
C LEU A 6 29.36 14.50 29.03
N VAL A 7 30.61 14.16 28.69
CA VAL A 7 31.77 14.27 29.59
C VAL A 7 32.42 15.66 29.51
N THR A 8 32.07 16.46 28.50
CA THR A 8 32.72 17.76 28.25
C THR A 8 32.21 18.88 29.17
N PRO A 9 30.91 18.99 29.48
CA PRO A 9 30.44 19.82 30.58
C PRO A 9 30.25 18.96 31.84
N ARG A 10 30.80 19.35 33.00
CA ARG A 10 30.61 18.73 34.33
C ARG A 10 29.14 18.81 34.80
N VAL A 11 28.23 18.20 34.06
CA VAL A 11 26.81 18.14 34.37
C VAL A 11 26.57 16.80 35.07
N VAL A 12 26.02 16.86 36.27
CA VAL A 12 25.57 15.68 37.03
C VAL A 12 24.76 14.78 36.10
N GLN A 13 25.16 13.52 35.94
CA GLN A 13 24.46 12.60 35.06
C GLN A 13 23.00 12.46 35.53
N PRO A 14 22.01 12.78 34.67
CA PRO A 14 20.62 12.56 35.03
C PRO A 14 20.40 11.07 35.30
N GLY A 15 19.62 10.74 36.33
CA GLY A 15 19.27 9.35 36.61
C GLY A 15 18.63 8.67 35.40
N ALA A 16 18.75 7.34 35.27
CA ALA A 16 18.30 6.59 34.10
C ALA A 16 16.83 6.88 33.71
N THR A 17 15.95 7.09 34.69
CA THR A 17 14.54 7.47 34.47
C THR A 17 14.39 8.84 33.80
N MET A 18 15.25 9.80 34.14
CA MET A 18 15.27 11.14 33.54
C MET A 18 15.81 11.09 32.11
N LEU A 19 16.85 10.28 31.85
CA LEU A 19 17.35 10.03 30.49
C LEU A 19 16.30 9.36 29.60
N ALA A 20 15.58 8.36 30.12
CA ALA A 20 14.49 7.71 29.40
C ALA A 20 13.38 8.72 29.05
N ARG A 21 12.98 9.55 30.01
CA ARG A 21 11.95 10.59 29.80
C ARG A 21 12.38 11.63 28.77
N LEU A 22 13.62 12.12 28.83
CA LEU A 22 14.18 13.05 27.85
C LEU A 22 14.22 12.43 26.46
N THR A 23 14.61 11.16 26.36
CA THR A 23 14.62 10.44 25.07
C THR A 23 13.22 10.33 24.48
N VAL A 24 12.20 10.05 25.31
CA VAL A 24 10.80 10.02 24.87
C VAL A 24 10.36 11.41 24.41
N LEU A 25 10.64 12.46 25.18
CA LEU A 25 10.23 13.83 24.86
C LEU A 25 10.87 14.33 23.57
N VAL A 26 12.17 14.10 23.38
CA VAL A 26 12.88 14.46 22.14
C VAL A 26 12.28 13.71 20.94
N ARG A 27 11.95 12.41 21.11
CA ARG A 27 11.29 11.63 20.05
C ARG A 27 9.91 12.20 19.71
N GLU A 28 9.12 12.60 20.69
CA GLU A 28 7.80 13.20 20.48
C GLU A 28 7.89 14.56 19.78
N CYS A 29 8.77 15.44 20.23
CA CYS A 29 9.01 16.75 19.60
C CYS A 29 9.45 16.58 18.14
N THR A 30 10.43 15.70 17.89
CA THR A 30 10.92 15.45 16.53
C THR A 30 9.82 14.86 15.63
N SER A 31 8.98 13.98 16.17
CA SER A 31 7.85 13.41 15.43
C SER A 31 6.83 14.48 15.07
N ARG A 32 6.51 15.40 16.00
CA ARG A 32 5.60 16.53 15.72
C ARG A 32 6.13 17.44 14.62
N THR A 33 7.43 17.73 14.61
CA THR A 33 8.04 18.55 13.56
C THR A 33 7.87 17.92 12.17
N VAL A 34 8.08 16.61 12.06
CA VAL A 34 7.91 15.88 10.79
C VAL A 34 6.46 15.91 10.31
N TYR A 35 5.50 15.69 11.22
CA TYR A 35 4.09 15.76 10.87
C TYR A 35 3.70 17.13 10.35
N ARG A 36 4.17 18.19 11.02
CA ARG A 36 3.97 19.58 10.57
C ARG A 36 4.61 19.85 9.22
N GLN A 37 5.83 19.38 8.99
CA GLN A 37 6.51 19.55 7.71
C GLN A 37 5.77 18.87 6.56
N LEU A 38 5.21 17.68 6.79
CA LEU A 38 4.39 16.99 5.80
C LEU A 38 3.04 17.70 5.59
N ALA A 39 2.36 18.08 6.67
CA ALA A 39 1.10 18.80 6.61
C ALA A 39 1.24 20.13 5.87
N ALA A 40 2.34 20.85 6.07
CA ALA A 40 2.64 22.12 5.40
C ALA A 40 2.91 21.99 3.89
N ARG A 41 3.13 20.78 3.36
CA ARG A 41 3.28 20.53 1.91
C ARG A 41 1.93 20.37 1.20
N LEU A 42 0.87 20.13 1.95
CA LEU A 42 -0.46 19.86 1.40
C LEU A 42 -1.19 21.18 1.12
N LEU A 43 -1.85 21.22 -0.03
CA LEU A 43 -2.85 22.24 -0.33
C LEU A 43 -4.14 21.95 0.43
N THR A 44 -4.96 22.99 0.67
CA THR A 44 -6.25 22.85 1.37
C THR A 44 -7.16 21.81 0.72
N LEU A 45 -7.19 21.74 -0.62
CA LEU A 45 -7.95 20.72 -1.36
C LEU A 45 -7.43 19.30 -1.13
N GLN A 46 -6.10 19.12 -1.03
CA GLN A 46 -5.50 17.82 -0.74
C GLN A 46 -5.74 17.40 0.71
N CYS A 47 -5.71 18.34 1.66
CA CYS A 47 -6.11 18.09 3.04
C CYS A 47 -7.55 17.58 3.10
N ALA A 48 -8.49 18.29 2.45
CA ALA A 48 -9.89 17.88 2.38
C ALA A 48 -10.05 16.49 1.75
N ALA A 49 -9.41 16.24 0.61
CA ALA A 49 -9.46 14.94 -0.07
C ALA A 49 -8.93 13.79 0.81
N LEU A 50 -7.85 14.02 1.57
CA LEU A 50 -7.33 13.04 2.53
C LEU A 50 -8.31 12.80 3.68
N GLU A 51 -8.99 13.84 4.18
CA GLU A 51 -9.96 13.70 5.26
C GLU A 51 -11.25 13.02 4.81
N ASP A 52 -11.70 13.25 3.57
CA ASP A 52 -12.86 12.60 2.98
C ASP A 52 -12.72 11.08 2.95
N VAL A 53 -11.49 10.58 2.84
CA VAL A 53 -11.18 9.13 2.89
C VAL A 53 -11.59 8.50 4.23
N LEU A 54 -11.68 9.30 5.30
CA LEU A 54 -12.11 8.85 6.64
C LEU A 54 -13.63 8.91 6.85
N ILE A 55 -14.37 9.58 5.96
CA ILE A 55 -15.81 9.79 6.12
C ILE A 55 -16.56 8.55 5.64
N LEU A 56 -17.51 8.09 6.46
CA LEU A 56 -18.43 7.03 6.05
C LEU A 56 -19.54 7.65 5.20
N LEU A 57 -19.62 7.28 3.93
CA LEU A 57 -20.69 7.75 3.05
C LEU A 57 -22.06 7.15 3.45
N PRO A 58 -23.17 7.88 3.24
CA PRO A 58 -24.50 7.37 3.55
C PRO A 58 -24.80 6.07 2.80
N GLY A 59 -25.24 5.04 3.52
CA GLY A 59 -25.57 3.73 2.94
C GLY A 59 -24.37 2.79 2.78
N GLU A 60 -23.14 3.27 2.94
CA GLU A 60 -21.95 2.44 2.88
C GLU A 60 -21.63 1.78 4.22
N ARG A 61 -21.08 0.56 4.15
CA ARG A 61 -20.64 -0.19 5.35
C ARG A 61 -19.20 0.14 5.75
N PHE A 62 -18.40 0.59 4.79
CA PHE A 62 -16.97 0.82 4.95
C PHE A 62 -16.60 2.21 4.45
N THR A 63 -15.65 2.83 5.13
CA THR A 63 -15.05 4.10 4.69
C THR A 63 -14.21 3.88 3.42
N PRO A 64 -13.98 4.91 2.59
CA PRO A 64 -13.06 4.81 1.46
C PRO A 64 -11.68 4.29 1.89
N MET A 65 -11.18 4.69 3.07
CA MET A 65 -9.94 4.17 3.64
C MET A 65 -9.92 2.64 3.72
N GLN A 66 -11.04 2.02 4.12
CA GLN A 66 -11.17 0.57 4.26
C GLN A 66 -11.33 -0.12 2.92
N VAL A 67 -12.08 0.47 1.99
CA VAL A 67 -12.25 -0.06 0.64
C VAL A 67 -10.91 -0.06 -0.12
N LEU A 68 -10.20 1.07 -0.12
CA LEU A 68 -8.91 1.24 -0.80
C LEU A 68 -7.79 0.34 -0.27
N ARG A 69 -7.97 -0.27 0.91
CA ARG A 69 -7.03 -1.25 1.49
C ARG A 69 -7.19 -2.65 0.96
N THR A 70 -8.32 -2.96 0.34
CA THR A 70 -8.66 -4.34 0.03
C THR A 70 -7.94 -4.76 -1.24
N PRO A 71 -6.96 -5.68 -1.15
CA PRO A 71 -6.29 -6.19 -2.34
C PRO A 71 -7.23 -7.07 -3.18
N PRO A 72 -6.96 -7.22 -4.47
CA PRO A 72 -7.63 -8.22 -5.29
C PRO A 72 -7.35 -9.62 -4.75
N THR A 73 -8.36 -10.49 -4.72
CA THR A 73 -8.25 -11.83 -4.09
C THR A 73 -8.07 -12.97 -5.09
N ARG A 74 -8.29 -12.72 -6.38
CA ARG A 74 -8.25 -13.77 -7.42
C ARG A 74 -7.68 -13.21 -8.72
N VAL A 75 -6.91 -14.03 -9.41
CA VAL A 75 -6.42 -13.73 -10.77
C VAL A 75 -7.56 -13.92 -11.76
N SER A 76 -8.12 -12.81 -12.27
CA SER A 76 -9.18 -12.81 -13.28
C SER A 76 -9.23 -11.46 -14.00
N ALA A 77 -9.75 -11.41 -15.23
CA ALA A 77 -9.89 -10.16 -15.96
C ALA A 77 -10.75 -9.11 -15.21
N PRO A 78 -11.88 -9.47 -14.57
CA PRO A 78 -12.63 -8.53 -13.73
C PRO A 78 -11.85 -8.03 -12.51
N ALA A 79 -11.02 -8.89 -11.89
CA ALA A 79 -10.17 -8.47 -10.78
C ALA A 79 -9.08 -7.49 -11.23
N LEU A 80 -8.51 -7.66 -12.43
CA LEU A 80 -7.56 -6.72 -13.01
C LEU A 80 -8.23 -5.37 -13.29
N ALA A 81 -9.44 -5.36 -13.87
CA ALA A 81 -10.21 -4.11 -14.05
C ALA A 81 -10.50 -3.42 -12.71
N GLY A 82 -10.88 -4.18 -11.68
CA GLY A 82 -11.08 -3.66 -10.33
C GLY A 82 -9.80 -3.08 -9.70
N ALA A 83 -8.64 -3.68 -9.98
CA ALA A 83 -7.35 -3.18 -9.52
C ALA A 83 -6.99 -1.85 -10.20
N PHE A 84 -7.23 -1.69 -11.50
CA PHE A 84 -7.10 -0.41 -12.20
C PHE A 84 -8.03 0.66 -11.61
N TRP A 85 -9.30 0.34 -11.39
CA TRP A 85 -10.27 1.26 -10.77
C TRP A 85 -9.83 1.69 -9.37
N ARG A 86 -9.25 0.77 -8.59
CA ARG A 86 -8.67 1.09 -7.27
C ARG A 86 -7.48 2.04 -7.39
N LEU A 87 -6.58 1.81 -8.35
CA LEU A 87 -5.43 2.71 -8.60
C LEU A 87 -5.90 4.11 -9.04
N GLU A 88 -6.91 4.19 -9.91
CA GLU A 88 -7.51 5.46 -10.33
C GLU A 88 -8.09 6.23 -9.15
N GLN A 89 -8.84 5.57 -8.26
CA GLN A 89 -9.34 6.20 -7.04
C GLN A 89 -8.23 6.70 -6.12
N LEU A 90 -7.13 5.95 -5.98
CA LEU A 90 -5.96 6.40 -5.20
C LEU A 90 -5.32 7.65 -5.81
N ARG A 91 -5.16 7.68 -7.13
CA ARG A 91 -4.62 8.84 -7.86
C ARG A 91 -5.55 10.04 -7.84
N ALA A 92 -6.86 9.82 -7.83
CA ALA A 92 -7.86 10.89 -7.76
C ALA A 92 -7.77 11.71 -6.45
N VAL A 93 -7.18 11.16 -5.39
CA VAL A 93 -6.90 11.92 -4.15
C VAL A 93 -5.84 13.02 -4.38
N GLY A 94 -5.03 12.91 -5.44
CA GLY A 94 -4.17 14.00 -5.90
C GLY A 94 -2.96 14.28 -5.01
N VAL A 95 -2.46 13.26 -4.30
CA VAL A 95 -1.31 13.38 -3.38
C VAL A 95 -0.04 12.66 -3.87
N GLY A 96 -0.09 12.00 -5.03
CA GLY A 96 1.02 11.19 -5.56
C GLY A 96 2.31 11.98 -5.83
N ASP A 97 2.20 13.27 -6.16
CA ASP A 97 3.35 14.14 -6.45
C ASP A 97 4.01 14.74 -5.20
N ILE A 98 3.42 14.53 -4.02
CA ILE A 98 3.95 15.09 -2.78
C ILE A 98 5.18 14.31 -2.35
N LEU A 99 6.27 15.04 -2.12
CA LEU A 99 7.52 14.43 -1.71
C LEU A 99 7.40 13.88 -0.29
N VAL A 100 7.61 12.57 -0.16
CA VAL A 100 7.72 11.82 1.11
C VAL A 100 9.08 11.13 1.26
N ARG A 101 9.86 11.06 0.17
CA ARG A 101 11.14 10.31 0.08
C ARG A 101 12.29 10.93 0.89
N ASP A 102 12.14 12.18 1.31
CA ASP A 102 13.12 12.89 2.13
C ASP A 102 13.09 12.47 3.62
N LEU A 103 12.09 11.68 4.00
CA LEU A 103 11.97 11.13 5.35
C LEU A 103 12.71 9.79 5.50
N PRO A 104 13.26 9.49 6.70
CA PRO A 104 13.83 8.17 6.97
C PRO A 104 12.80 7.05 6.75
N GLU A 105 13.15 6.04 5.97
CA GLU A 105 12.26 4.94 5.57
C GLU A 105 11.62 4.21 6.75
N ASP A 106 12.37 4.01 7.84
CA ASP A 106 11.87 3.38 9.06
C ASP A 106 10.67 4.12 9.67
N ARG A 107 10.69 5.46 9.57
CA ARG A 107 9.62 6.31 10.11
C ARG A 107 8.39 6.24 9.23
N VAL A 108 8.59 6.34 7.91
CA VAL A 108 7.53 6.18 6.91
C VAL A 108 6.86 4.82 7.07
N THR A 109 7.64 3.75 7.12
CA THR A 109 7.16 2.37 7.30
C THR A 109 6.36 2.21 8.57
N ARG A 110 6.79 2.83 9.69
CA ARG A 110 6.03 2.80 10.94
C ARG A 110 4.68 3.50 10.83
N MET A 111 4.63 4.64 10.16
CA MET A 111 3.37 5.36 9.89
C MET A 111 2.44 4.54 9.01
N VAL A 112 2.96 3.95 7.92
CA VAL A 112 2.20 3.05 7.03
C VAL A 112 1.63 1.89 7.82
N ARG A 113 2.46 1.15 8.56
CA ARG A 113 2.00 -0.01 9.36
C ARG A 113 0.91 0.39 10.34
N HIS A 114 1.06 1.54 10.99
CA HIS A 114 0.05 2.05 11.90
C HIS A 114 -1.27 2.34 11.18
N ALA A 115 -1.23 3.01 10.03
CA ALA A 115 -2.41 3.28 9.21
C ALA A 115 -3.08 2.00 8.69
N GLN A 116 -2.28 1.02 8.28
CA GLN A 116 -2.72 -0.29 7.81
C GLN A 116 -3.40 -1.15 8.89
N VAL A 117 -3.28 -0.87 10.18
CA VAL A 117 -4.02 -1.61 11.23
C VAL A 117 -5.06 -0.75 11.92
N SER A 118 -5.09 0.55 11.62
CA SER A 118 -6.02 1.49 12.24
C SER A 118 -7.32 1.56 11.48
N TRP A 119 -8.42 1.65 12.24
CA TRP A 119 -9.73 1.99 11.70
C TRP A 119 -9.82 3.50 11.48
N ALA A 120 -10.69 3.94 10.56
CA ALA A 120 -10.88 5.35 10.25
C ALA A 120 -11.19 6.19 11.50
N GLN A 121 -12.01 5.69 12.44
CA GLN A 121 -12.30 6.41 13.68
C GLN A 121 -11.08 6.60 14.60
N ARG A 122 -10.08 5.71 14.52
CA ARG A 122 -8.84 5.86 15.30
C ARG A 122 -7.94 6.92 14.68
N VAL A 123 -7.88 6.97 13.35
CA VAL A 123 -7.10 7.97 12.61
C VAL A 123 -7.72 9.35 12.74
N SER A 124 -9.06 9.46 12.73
CA SER A 124 -9.76 10.74 12.87
C SER A 124 -9.49 11.44 14.20
N ARG A 125 -9.28 10.68 15.29
CA ARG A 125 -8.96 11.20 16.63
C ARG A 125 -7.52 11.72 16.80
N MET A 126 -6.67 11.59 15.80
CA MET A 126 -5.32 12.16 15.85
C MET A 126 -5.34 13.68 15.75
N LEU A 127 -4.28 14.32 16.24
CA LEU A 127 -3.99 15.73 15.93
C LEU A 127 -3.87 15.89 14.42
N GLU A 128 -4.38 17.00 13.90
CA GLU A 128 -4.51 17.29 12.45
C GLU A 128 -3.21 17.02 11.67
N ASP A 129 -2.08 17.64 12.09
CA ASP A 129 -0.77 17.42 11.47
C ASP A 129 -0.42 15.94 11.34
N ARG A 130 -0.65 15.18 12.42
CA ARG A 130 -0.33 13.74 12.48
C ARG A 130 -1.31 12.94 11.63
N ARG A 131 -2.58 13.32 11.62
CA ARG A 131 -3.64 12.68 10.82
C ARG A 131 -3.30 12.80 9.34
N LEU A 132 -3.09 14.03 8.85
CA LEU A 132 -2.76 14.32 7.47
C LEU A 132 -1.46 13.64 7.03
N ALA A 133 -0.40 13.73 7.83
CA ALA A 133 0.86 13.07 7.53
C ALA A 133 0.73 11.54 7.45
N THR A 134 -0.07 10.94 8.35
CA THR A 134 -0.33 9.49 8.36
C THR A 134 -1.11 9.07 7.13
N LEU A 135 -2.15 9.82 6.76
CA LEU A 135 -2.97 9.56 5.57
C LEU A 135 -2.15 9.71 4.29
N LEU A 136 -1.36 10.78 4.17
CA LEU A 136 -0.48 11.01 3.02
C LEU A 136 0.45 9.82 2.77
N VAL A 137 1.23 9.45 3.79
CA VAL A 137 2.18 8.32 3.72
C VAL A 137 1.46 7.00 3.40
N PHE A 138 0.26 6.83 3.95
CA PHE A 138 -0.57 5.67 3.71
C PHE A 138 -1.11 5.60 2.26
N MET A 139 -1.53 6.72 1.68
CA MET A 139 -1.97 6.79 0.28
C MET A 139 -0.82 6.44 -0.68
N HIS A 140 0.39 6.96 -0.46
CA HIS A 140 1.55 6.56 -1.27
C HIS A 140 1.88 5.07 -1.14
N ALA A 141 1.72 4.49 0.05
CA ALA A 141 1.93 3.06 0.23
C ALA A 141 0.87 2.24 -0.51
N LEU A 142 -0.41 2.65 -0.44
CA LEU A 142 -1.48 1.99 -1.19
C LEU A 142 -1.31 2.12 -2.69
N GLU A 143 -0.87 3.27 -3.20
CA GLU A 143 -0.63 3.46 -4.64
C GLU A 143 0.47 2.54 -5.16
N ARG A 144 1.57 2.39 -4.39
CA ARG A 144 2.64 1.44 -4.71
C ARG A 144 2.10 0.01 -4.72
N THR A 145 1.46 -0.41 -3.63
CA THR A 145 0.90 -1.77 -3.54
C THR A 145 -0.17 -2.03 -4.62
N ALA A 146 -1.02 -1.06 -4.95
CA ALA A 146 -2.00 -1.22 -6.02
C ALA A 146 -1.35 -1.35 -7.40
N THR A 147 -0.22 -0.68 -7.62
CA THR A 147 0.57 -0.83 -8.85
C THR A 147 1.19 -2.22 -8.92
N ASP A 148 1.79 -2.69 -7.81
CA ASP A 148 2.35 -4.04 -7.71
C ASP A 148 1.25 -5.12 -7.91
N ASP A 149 0.09 -4.95 -7.26
CA ASP A 149 -1.08 -5.84 -7.39
C ASP A 149 -1.53 -5.98 -8.86
N ILE A 150 -1.49 -4.88 -9.64
CA ILE A 150 -1.85 -4.89 -11.07
C ILE A 150 -0.83 -5.70 -11.87
N LEU A 151 0.46 -5.53 -11.62
CA LEU A 151 1.53 -6.28 -12.29
C LEU A 151 1.39 -7.79 -11.99
N ASP A 152 1.20 -8.15 -10.72
CA ASP A 152 1.02 -9.54 -10.30
C ASP A 152 -0.21 -10.19 -10.95
N LEU A 153 -1.33 -9.46 -11.03
CA LEU A 153 -2.54 -9.93 -11.69
C LEU A 153 -2.35 -10.10 -13.20
N LEU A 154 -1.64 -9.18 -13.84
CA LEU A 154 -1.35 -9.25 -15.26
C LEU A 154 -0.48 -10.46 -15.58
N ASP A 155 0.60 -10.66 -14.82
CA ASP A 155 1.51 -11.81 -14.98
C ASP A 155 0.77 -13.13 -14.77
N GLY A 156 -0.09 -13.20 -13.74
CA GLY A 156 -0.94 -14.34 -13.51
C GLY A 156 -1.91 -14.62 -14.67
N LEU A 157 -2.53 -13.58 -15.23
CA LEU A 157 -3.47 -13.73 -16.35
C LEU A 157 -2.76 -14.21 -17.62
N VAL A 158 -1.63 -13.60 -17.98
CA VAL A 158 -0.83 -14.01 -19.14
C VAL A 158 -0.40 -15.47 -19.00
N SER A 159 0.07 -15.86 -17.82
CA SER A 159 0.46 -17.25 -17.54
C SER A 159 -0.72 -18.22 -17.71
N THR A 160 -1.91 -17.89 -17.19
CA THR A 160 -3.09 -18.76 -17.34
C THR A 160 -3.57 -18.86 -18.78
N LEU A 161 -3.46 -17.79 -19.57
CA LEU A 161 -3.82 -17.80 -21.00
C LEU A 161 -2.85 -18.65 -21.82
N ALA A 162 -1.54 -18.52 -21.56
CA ALA A 162 -0.51 -19.34 -22.21
C ALA A 162 -0.75 -20.84 -21.93
N LEU A 163 -0.97 -21.22 -20.68
CA LEU A 163 -1.28 -22.59 -20.29
C LEU A 163 -2.56 -23.12 -20.96
N ARG A 164 -3.59 -22.30 -21.11
CA ARG A 164 -4.81 -22.70 -21.84
C ARG A 164 -4.55 -22.93 -23.32
N ALA A 165 -3.73 -22.08 -23.96
CA ALA A 165 -3.37 -22.25 -25.35
C ALA A 165 -2.56 -23.53 -25.58
N GLU A 166 -1.57 -23.82 -24.73
CA GLU A 166 -0.78 -25.05 -24.78
C GLU A 166 -1.64 -26.30 -24.59
N ASN A 167 -2.53 -26.28 -23.59
CA ASN A 167 -3.43 -27.41 -23.33
C ASN A 167 -4.40 -27.64 -24.49
N LYS A 168 -4.90 -26.57 -25.12
CA LYS A 168 -5.76 -26.68 -26.31
C LYS A 168 -5.01 -27.31 -27.47
N LEU A 169 -3.78 -26.83 -27.75
CA LEU A 169 -2.93 -27.40 -28.79
C LEU A 169 -2.62 -28.88 -28.52
N ARG A 170 -2.25 -29.24 -27.29
CA ARG A 170 -1.99 -30.62 -26.88
C ARG A 170 -3.21 -31.51 -27.08
N SER A 171 -4.40 -31.02 -26.73
CA SER A 171 -5.66 -31.74 -26.95
C SER A 171 -5.96 -31.96 -28.44
N GLU A 172 -5.74 -30.94 -29.28
CA GLU A 172 -5.90 -31.05 -30.74
C GLU A 172 -4.92 -32.05 -31.36
N LEU A 173 -3.65 -32.03 -30.95
CA LEU A 173 -2.65 -33.00 -31.42
C LEU A 173 -3.00 -34.44 -31.04
N LEU A 174 -3.42 -34.69 -29.79
CA LEU A 174 -3.86 -36.01 -29.34
C LEU A 174 -5.07 -36.50 -30.14
N ARG A 175 -6.01 -35.60 -30.48
CA ARG A 175 -7.17 -35.92 -31.32
C ARG A 175 -6.77 -36.27 -32.74
N CYS A 176 -5.82 -35.55 -33.33
CA CYS A 176 -5.30 -35.83 -34.68
C CYS A 176 -4.58 -37.18 -34.74
N LEU A 177 -3.72 -37.49 -33.76
CA LEU A 177 -3.04 -38.79 -33.66
C LEU A 177 -4.03 -39.95 -33.57
N GLY A 178 -5.03 -39.86 -32.70
CA GLY A 178 -6.08 -40.89 -32.60
C GLY A 178 -6.94 -41.02 -33.88
N GLY A 179 -7.03 -39.96 -34.69
CA GLY A 179 -7.66 -40.01 -36.01
C GLY A 179 -6.79 -40.72 -37.06
N LEU A 180 -5.48 -40.48 -37.04
CA LEU A 180 -4.51 -41.14 -37.91
C LEU A 180 -4.44 -42.64 -37.62
N ASP A 181 -4.44 -43.05 -36.35
CA ASP A 181 -4.45 -44.47 -35.96
C ASP A 181 -5.69 -45.18 -36.51
N LYS A 182 -6.88 -44.56 -36.40
CA LYS A 182 -8.13 -45.11 -36.96
C LYS A 182 -8.08 -45.23 -38.48
N ALA A 183 -7.50 -44.26 -39.18
CA ALA A 183 -7.35 -44.30 -40.62
C ALA A 183 -6.36 -45.39 -41.07
N ALA A 184 -5.26 -45.58 -40.34
CA ALA A 184 -4.29 -46.64 -40.59
C ALA A 184 -4.92 -48.04 -40.43
N PHE A 185 -5.79 -48.24 -39.43
CA PHE A 185 -6.54 -49.49 -39.27
C PHE A 185 -7.51 -49.77 -40.44
N MET A 186 -8.09 -48.75 -41.06
CA MET A 186 -9.00 -48.93 -42.20
C MET A 186 -8.31 -49.21 -43.54
N LEU A 187 -7.02 -48.86 -43.69
CA LEU A 187 -6.23 -49.11 -44.90
C LEU A 187 -5.54 -50.49 -44.91
N HIS A 188 -5.58 -51.23 -43.80
CA HIS A 188 -5.02 -52.57 -43.67
C HIS A 188 -6.02 -53.72 -43.93
N HIS A 189 -7.17 -53.42 -44.54
CA HIS A 189 -8.16 -54.36 -45.02
C HIS A 189 -8.39 -54.19 -46.52
#